data_AF-A0A250IZ65-F1
#
_entry.id   AF-A0A250IZ65-F1
#
_cell.length_a   1.000
_cell.length_b   1.000
_cell.length_c   1.000
_cell.angle_alpha   90.00
_cell.angle_beta   90.00
_cell.angle_gamma   90.00
#
_symmetry.space_group_name_H-M   'P 1'
#
loop_
_entity.id
_entity.type
_entity.pdbx_description
1 polymer ?
#
loop_
_entity_poly.entity_id
_entity_poly.type
_entity_poly.pdbx_seq_one_letter_code
_entity_poly.pdbx_strand_id
1 'polypeptide(L)'
;MYDAAEGSRTRTTDSQAPERCFLVEQAPTRDPRWLQGMSLVIEEALLAEYHPAECARPGERCAIDYYQVKWTTWTQEIWSEPYLPGLNDLDGKPHYDGTRRRKWSYFYDHTHRYRYCARSAAEGASPNKPGRPAVRFSEAERAVPPDES
;
A
#
# COMPACT_ATOMS: atom_id res chain seq x y z
N MET A 1 8.72 61.57 4.93
CA MET A 1 7.58 60.75 5.38
C MET A 1 7.14 59.90 4.20
N TYR A 2 7.31 58.58 4.30
CA TYR A 2 6.31 57.53 4.08
C TYR A 2 7.03 56.18 4.11
N ASP A 3 6.80 55.44 5.20
CA ASP A 3 7.12 54.03 5.39
C ASP A 3 6.37 53.15 4.38
N ALA A 4 6.96 52.02 4.00
CA ALA A 4 6.22 50.84 3.56
C ALA A 4 7.02 49.55 3.79
N ALA A 5 6.89 49.07 5.04
CA ALA A 5 6.68 47.70 5.48
C ALA A 5 7.34 46.51 4.74
N GLU A 6 8.20 45.86 5.51
CA GLU A 6 8.54 44.44 5.45
C GLU A 6 7.28 43.54 5.41
N GLY A 7 7.32 42.53 4.53
CA GLY A 7 6.30 41.49 4.44
C GLY A 7 6.94 40.12 4.40
N SER A 8 7.55 39.71 5.51
CA SER A 8 8.08 38.36 5.72
C SER A 8 6.93 37.34 5.68
N ARG A 9 6.83 36.57 4.59
CA ARG A 9 5.95 35.39 4.54
C ARG A 9 6.71 34.23 5.15
N THR A 10 6.49 33.99 6.43
CA THR A 10 6.87 32.73 7.09
C THR A 10 6.13 31.58 6.40
N ARG A 11 6.89 30.75 5.70
CA ARG A 11 6.40 29.50 5.14
C ARG A 11 6.30 28.54 6.32
N THR A 12 5.10 28.39 6.89
CA THR A 12 4.83 27.36 7.90
C THR A 12 5.11 26.02 7.24
N THR A 13 6.25 25.41 7.56
CA THR A 13 6.47 24.00 7.29
C THR A 13 5.43 23.26 8.10
N ASP A 14 4.43 22.72 7.40
CA ASP A 14 3.50 21.73 7.92
C ASP A 14 4.37 20.55 8.40
N SER A 15 4.68 20.54 9.70
CA SER A 15 5.43 19.47 10.32
C SER A 15 4.52 18.24 10.36
N GLN A 16 4.56 17.44 9.29
CA GLN A 16 4.04 16.08 9.34
C GLN A 16 4.71 15.37 10.52
N ALA A 17 3.90 14.87 11.45
CA ALA A 17 4.40 14.00 12.49
C ALA A 17 5.13 12.81 11.84
N PRO A 18 6.24 12.34 12.41
CA PRO A 18 7.00 11.25 11.81
C PRO A 18 6.12 9.99 11.69
N GLU A 19 6.09 9.38 10.49
CA GLU A 19 5.42 8.09 10.28
C GLU A 19 6.03 7.04 11.22
N ARG A 20 5.18 6.35 11.99
CA ARG A 20 5.61 5.30 12.93
C ARG A 20 5.45 3.95 12.25
N CYS A 21 6.56 3.31 11.91
CA CYS A 21 6.55 2.09 11.13
C CYS A 21 7.15 0.91 11.89
N PHE A 22 6.56 -0.25 11.70
CA PHE A 22 6.85 -1.47 12.43
C PHE A 22 7.06 -2.61 11.44
N LEU A 23 8.03 -3.49 11.71
CA LEU A 23 8.27 -4.71 10.95
C LEU A 23 7.88 -5.90 11.83
N VAL A 24 6.94 -6.71 11.34
CA VAL A 24 6.46 -7.90 12.05
C VAL A 24 6.80 -9.12 11.24
N GLU A 25 7.43 -10.10 11.87
CA GLU A 25 7.70 -11.42 11.31
C GLU A 25 6.78 -12.45 11.98
N GLN A 26 6.22 -13.36 11.18
CA GLN A 26 5.29 -14.39 11.65
C GLN A 26 5.63 -15.72 10.99
N ALA A 27 5.49 -16.79 11.79
CA ALA A 27 5.44 -18.16 11.29
C ALA A 27 4.23 -18.36 10.35
N PRO A 28 4.18 -19.48 9.59
CA PRO A 28 3.02 -19.77 8.74
C PRO A 28 1.69 -19.64 9.50
N THR A 29 0.74 -18.89 8.96
CA THR A 29 -0.54 -18.60 9.61
C THR A 29 -1.70 -18.45 8.62
N ARG A 30 -2.91 -18.77 9.08
CA ARG A 30 -4.16 -18.44 8.36
C ARG A 30 -4.66 -17.09 8.85
N ASP A 31 -4.12 -16.03 8.27
CA ASP A 31 -4.60 -14.68 8.58
C ASP A 31 -5.69 -14.25 7.59
N PRO A 32 -6.86 -13.83 8.10
CA PRO A 32 -8.04 -13.54 7.30
C PRO A 32 -7.82 -12.39 6.30
N ARG A 33 -6.87 -11.49 6.55
CA ARG A 33 -6.47 -10.46 5.58
C ARG A 33 -6.16 -11.09 4.23
N TRP A 34 -5.53 -12.27 4.22
CA TRP A 34 -4.94 -12.89 3.04
C TRP A 34 -5.90 -13.81 2.27
N LEU A 35 -7.06 -14.11 2.87
CA LEU A 35 -8.14 -14.87 2.23
C LEU A 35 -9.17 -13.95 1.56
N GLN A 36 -9.43 -12.77 2.12
CA GLN A 36 -10.55 -11.92 1.70
C GLN A 36 -10.18 -10.87 0.62
N GLY A 37 -8.90 -10.71 0.28
CA GLY A 37 -8.46 -9.57 -0.55
C GLY A 37 -8.06 -8.35 0.29
N MET A 38 -7.06 -7.59 -0.17
CA MET A 38 -6.63 -6.35 0.51
C MET A 38 -7.63 -5.23 0.24
N SER A 39 -8.83 -5.32 0.82
CA SER A 39 -9.57 -4.09 1.07
C SER A 39 -8.79 -3.29 2.10
N LEU A 40 -8.46 -2.04 1.79
CA LEU A 40 -7.79 -1.14 2.73
C LEU A 40 -8.55 -1.06 4.06
N VAL A 41 -9.88 -1.12 4.02
CA VAL A 41 -10.74 -1.12 5.22
C VAL A 41 -10.53 -2.38 6.07
N ILE A 42 -10.44 -3.55 5.44
CA ILE A 42 -10.21 -4.82 6.14
C ILE A 42 -8.80 -4.86 6.71
N GLU A 43 -7.81 -4.41 5.93
CA GLU A 43 -6.43 -4.29 6.41
C GLU A 43 -6.34 -3.38 7.64
N GLU A 44 -6.92 -2.19 7.57
CA GLU A 44 -6.91 -1.22 8.68
C GLU A 44 -7.57 -1.80 9.93
N ALA A 45 -8.74 -2.44 9.79
CA ALA A 45 -9.43 -3.07 10.90
C ALA A 45 -8.61 -4.18 11.55
N LEU A 46 -7.98 -5.05 10.74
CA LEU A 46 -7.18 -6.16 11.25
C LEU A 46 -5.85 -5.70 11.83
N LEU A 47 -5.23 -4.64 11.31
CA LEU A 47 -4.07 -4.02 11.94
C LEU A 47 -4.42 -3.37 13.28
N ALA A 48 -5.59 -2.72 13.39
CA ALA A 48 -6.07 -2.19 14.66
C ALA A 48 -6.37 -3.30 15.69
N GLU A 49 -6.86 -4.46 15.24
CA GLU A 49 -7.09 -5.63 16.09
C GLU A 49 -5.78 -6.29 16.54
N TYR A 50 -4.82 -6.49 15.64
CA TYR A 50 -3.56 -7.20 15.92
C TYR A 50 -2.50 -6.34 16.60
N HIS A 51 -2.51 -5.03 16.35
CA HIS A 51 -1.52 -4.07 16.83
C HIS A 51 -2.21 -2.85 17.47
N PRO A 52 -3.03 -3.03 18.52
CA PRO A 52 -3.87 -1.96 19.05
C PRO A 52 -3.06 -0.80 19.65
N ALA A 53 -1.87 -1.05 20.20
CA ALA A 53 -1.01 0.00 20.76
C ALA A 53 -0.51 0.98 19.68
N GLU A 54 -0.33 0.48 18.46
CA GLU A 54 0.15 1.22 17.31
C GLU A 54 -1.00 1.79 16.49
N CYS A 55 -2.07 1.01 16.29
CA CYS A 55 -3.06 1.20 15.24
C CYS A 55 -4.47 1.55 15.72
N ALA A 56 -4.79 1.42 17.02
CA ALA A 56 -6.10 1.82 17.57
C ALA A 56 -6.10 3.26 18.14
N ARG A 57 -5.08 4.06 17.80
CA ARG A 57 -4.97 5.45 18.27
C ARG A 57 -5.97 6.37 17.54
N PRO A 58 -6.69 7.24 18.27
CA PRO A 58 -7.61 8.19 17.64
C PRO A 58 -6.91 9.06 16.58
N GLY A 59 -7.50 9.13 15.39
CA GLY A 59 -6.97 9.95 14.30
C GLY A 59 -5.76 9.35 13.59
N GLU A 60 -5.39 8.09 13.85
CA GLU A 60 -4.36 7.36 13.11
C GLU A 60 -4.99 6.23 12.28
N ARG A 61 -4.37 5.91 11.13
CA ARG A 61 -4.71 4.78 10.28
C ARG A 61 -3.45 3.98 10.02
N CYS A 62 -3.53 2.66 10.12
CA CYS A 62 -2.44 1.76 9.82
C CYS A 62 -2.65 1.07 8.48
N ALA A 63 -1.62 1.04 7.65
CA ALA A 63 -1.62 0.31 6.39
C ALA A 63 -0.29 -0.42 6.20
N ILE A 64 -0.30 -1.51 5.43
CA ILE A 64 0.90 -2.24 5.04
C ILE A 64 1.54 -1.53 3.87
N ASP A 65 2.82 -1.19 4.05
CA ASP A 65 3.63 -0.61 2.99
C ASP A 65 4.19 -1.70 2.08
N TYR A 66 4.72 -2.79 2.66
CA TYR A 66 5.20 -3.95 1.92
C TYR A 66 5.19 -5.23 2.78
N TYR A 67 5.29 -6.37 2.11
CA TYR A 67 5.54 -7.65 2.76
C TYR A 67 6.56 -8.52 2.01
N GLN A 68 7.10 -9.52 2.69
CA GLN A 68 8.06 -10.48 2.14
C GLN A 68 7.73 -11.90 2.62
N VAL A 69 8.04 -12.87 1.78
CA VAL A 69 7.87 -14.31 2.07
C VAL A 69 9.25 -14.95 2.17
N LYS A 70 9.49 -15.78 3.18
CA LYS A 70 10.72 -16.54 3.33
C LYS A 70 10.58 -17.84 2.54
N TRP A 71 11.43 -18.04 1.54
CA TRP A 71 11.46 -19.23 0.71
C TRP A 71 12.56 -20.18 1.17
N THR A 72 12.23 -21.45 1.28
CA THR A 72 13.21 -22.50 1.52
C THR A 72 13.67 -23.08 0.18
N THR A 73 14.97 -23.01 -0.07
CA THR A 73 15.63 -23.72 -1.16
C THR A 73 16.38 -24.92 -0.59
N TRP A 74 17.00 -25.73 -1.46
CA TRP A 74 17.75 -26.93 -1.04
C TRP A 74 18.88 -26.66 -0.05
N THR A 75 19.42 -25.43 0.01
CA THR A 75 20.62 -25.12 0.79
C THR A 75 20.47 -23.90 1.71
N GLN A 76 19.38 -23.13 1.61
CA GLN A 76 19.23 -21.88 2.34
C GLN A 76 17.78 -21.37 2.37
N GLU A 77 17.48 -20.53 3.35
CA GLU A 77 16.27 -19.74 3.42
C GLU A 77 16.54 -18.33 2.91
N ILE A 78 15.71 -17.85 1.97
CA ILE A 78 15.89 -16.56 1.32
C ILE A 78 14.59 -15.78 1.40
N TRP A 79 14.66 -14.52 1.86
CA TRP A 79 13.53 -13.61 1.78
C TRP A 79 13.28 -13.18 0.34
N SER A 80 12.02 -13.13 -0.08
CA SER A 80 11.62 -12.52 -1.35
C SER A 80 12.03 -11.06 -1.42
N GLU A 81 11.98 -10.47 -2.62
CA GLU A 81 11.87 -9.02 -2.74
C GLU A 81 10.60 -8.49 -2.02
N PRO A 82 10.54 -7.19 -1.69
CA PRO A 82 9.34 -6.58 -1.14
C PRO A 82 8.19 -6.60 -2.16
N TYR A 83 7.06 -7.17 -1.73
CA TYR A 83 5.79 -7.07 -2.44
C TYR A 83 5.00 -5.89 -1.89
N LEU A 84 4.64 -5.00 -2.80
CA LEU A 84 3.79 -3.84 -2.61
C LEU A 84 2.35 -4.26 -2.94
N PRO A 85 1.44 -4.21 -1.96
CA PRO A 85 0.08 -4.60 -2.19
C PRO A 85 -0.59 -3.94 -3.38
N GLY A 86 -1.24 -4.75 -4.21
CA GLY A 86 -1.94 -4.27 -5.39
C GLY A 86 -1.03 -3.94 -6.58
N LEU A 87 0.29 -3.81 -6.41
CA LEU A 87 1.21 -3.32 -7.44
C LEU A 87 2.06 -4.43 -8.07
N ASN A 88 2.93 -5.10 -7.31
CA ASN A 88 3.84 -6.14 -7.81
C ASN A 88 3.63 -7.49 -7.10
N ASP A 89 2.47 -7.68 -6.49
CA ASP A 89 2.16 -8.79 -5.61
C ASP A 89 1.30 -9.87 -6.26
N LEU A 90 1.17 -9.87 -7.60
CA LEU A 90 0.50 -10.95 -8.32
C LEU A 90 1.41 -12.18 -8.41
N ASP A 91 0.82 -13.35 -8.19
CA ASP A 91 1.49 -14.62 -8.37
C ASP A 91 1.43 -15.06 -9.84
N GLY A 92 2.51 -15.68 -10.30
CA GLY A 92 2.60 -16.23 -11.66
C GLY A 92 1.78 -17.51 -11.83
N LYS A 93 1.35 -18.12 -10.72
CA LYS A 93 0.47 -19.29 -10.73
C LYS A 93 -0.99 -18.84 -10.56
N PRO A 94 -1.89 -19.13 -11.52
CA PRO A 94 -3.30 -18.87 -11.34
C PRO A 94 -3.90 -19.84 -10.29
N HIS A 95 -5.04 -19.45 -9.75
CA HIS A 95 -5.96 -20.36 -9.06
C HIS A 95 -6.54 -21.39 -10.04
N TYR A 96 -7.17 -22.44 -9.51
CA TYR A 96 -7.81 -23.49 -10.31
C TYR A 96 -8.92 -22.93 -11.22
N ASP A 97 -9.58 -21.84 -10.80
CA ASP A 97 -10.60 -21.13 -11.57
C ASP A 97 -10.03 -20.14 -12.61
N GLY A 98 -8.70 -20.10 -12.78
CA GLY A 98 -8.02 -19.22 -13.73
C GLY A 98 -7.79 -17.79 -13.23
N THR A 99 -8.27 -17.42 -12.04
CA THR A 99 -8.01 -16.10 -11.46
C THR A 99 -6.55 -15.98 -11.00
N ARG A 100 -5.96 -14.78 -11.05
CA ARG A 100 -4.59 -14.59 -10.57
C ARG A 100 -4.56 -14.56 -9.05
N ARG A 101 -3.73 -15.42 -8.47
CA ARG A 101 -3.41 -15.40 -7.04
C ARG A 101 -2.50 -14.22 -6.72
N ARG A 102 -2.42 -13.82 -5.45
CA ARG A 102 -1.43 -12.85 -4.97
C ARG A 102 -0.39 -13.54 -4.09
N LYS A 103 0.81 -12.97 -3.96
CA LYS A 103 1.96 -13.57 -3.25
C LYS A 103 1.71 -13.80 -1.76
N TRP A 104 0.75 -13.12 -1.16
CA TRP A 104 0.36 -13.34 0.22
C TRP A 104 -0.26 -14.73 0.50
N SER A 105 -0.62 -15.50 -0.55
CA SER A 105 -1.22 -16.83 -0.39
C SER A 105 -0.26 -17.83 0.24
N TYR A 106 1.03 -17.52 0.16
CA TYR A 106 2.11 -18.30 0.74
C TYR A 106 2.28 -18.06 2.24
N PHE A 107 1.56 -17.10 2.85
CA PHE A 107 1.65 -16.90 4.30
C PHE A 107 1.08 -18.09 5.08
N TYR A 108 0.23 -18.89 4.43
CA TYR A 108 -0.32 -20.11 5.01
C TYR A 108 0.74 -21.18 5.29
N ASP A 109 1.79 -21.26 4.47
CA ASP A 109 2.79 -22.33 4.50
C ASP A 109 4.25 -21.84 4.56
N HIS A 110 4.47 -20.51 4.57
CA HIS A 110 5.79 -19.91 4.69
C HIS A 110 5.83 -18.87 5.82
N THR A 111 6.99 -18.80 6.50
CA THR A 111 7.32 -17.66 7.34
C THR A 111 7.30 -16.39 6.48
N HIS A 112 6.71 -15.34 7.00
CA HIS A 112 6.53 -14.08 6.28
C HIS A 112 6.79 -12.91 7.21
N ARG A 113 7.00 -11.73 6.62
CA ARG A 113 7.07 -10.49 7.36
C ARG A 113 6.40 -9.37 6.60
N TYR A 114 5.86 -8.39 7.32
CA TYR A 114 5.26 -7.20 6.74
C TYR A 114 5.68 -5.95 7.51
N ARG A 115 5.86 -4.86 6.76
CA ARG A 115 6.03 -3.52 7.33
C ARG A 115 4.70 -2.79 7.22
N TYR A 116 4.23 -2.27 8.34
CA TYR A 116 3.08 -1.37 8.37
C TYR A 116 3.48 -0.04 9.02
N CYS A 117 2.75 1.02 8.67
CA CYS A 117 2.96 2.35 9.21
C CYS A 117 1.65 2.94 9.73
N ALA A 118 1.71 3.54 10.92
CA ALA A 118 0.64 4.37 11.45
C ALA A 118 0.83 5.81 10.95
N ARG A 119 -0.21 6.34 10.29
CA ARG A 119 -0.23 7.67 9.68
C ARG A 119 -1.44 8.45 10.18
N SER A 120 -1.31 9.77 10.33
CA SER A 120 -2.43 10.61 10.72
C SER A 120 -3.52 10.61 9.64
N ALA A 121 -4.77 10.31 10.03
CA ALA A 121 -5.92 10.21 9.15
C ALA A 121 -6.24 11.52 8.38
N ALA A 122 -5.73 12.65 8.87
CA ALA A 122 -5.84 13.96 8.24
C ALA A 122 -5.27 14.00 6.81
N GLU A 123 -4.38 13.07 6.44
CA GLU A 123 -3.76 13.03 5.12
C GLU A 123 -4.56 12.24 4.06
N GLY A 124 -5.65 11.58 4.45
CA GLY A 124 -6.50 10.78 3.56
C GLY A 124 -7.73 11.50 2.99
N ALA A 125 -8.01 12.74 3.42
CA ALA A 125 -9.22 13.48 3.06
C ALA A 125 -8.93 14.90 2.53
N SER A 126 -7.88 15.08 1.70
CA SER A 126 -7.73 16.32 0.93
C SER A 126 -8.20 16.13 -0.51
N PRO A 127 -9.37 16.68 -0.91
CA PRO A 127 -9.78 16.73 -2.31
C PRO A 127 -8.94 17.70 -3.17
N ASN A 128 -7.89 18.33 -2.63
CA ASN A 128 -7.10 19.37 -3.31
C ASN A 128 -5.57 19.18 -3.15
N LYS A 129 -5.04 18.01 -3.48
CA LYS A 129 -3.61 17.89 -3.83
C LYS A 129 -3.50 18.01 -5.35
N PRO A 130 -2.80 19.02 -5.91
CA PRO A 130 -2.63 19.13 -7.35
C PRO A 130 -1.83 17.93 -7.86
N GLY A 131 -2.50 17.19 -8.76
CA GLY A 131 -2.06 16.08 -9.59
C GLY A 131 -0.63 15.55 -9.42
N ARG A 132 -0.54 14.28 -9.04
CA ARG A 132 0.25 13.35 -9.85
C ARG A 132 -0.18 13.58 -11.31
N PRO A 133 0.71 13.87 -12.26
CA PRO A 133 0.29 14.03 -13.65
C PRO A 133 -0.45 12.76 -14.05
N ALA A 134 -1.72 12.92 -14.41
CA ALA A 134 -2.45 11.88 -15.10
C ALA A 134 -1.60 11.48 -16.31
N VAL A 135 -1.19 10.22 -16.36
CA VAL A 135 -0.66 9.65 -17.61
C VAL A 135 -1.81 9.79 -18.60
N ARG A 136 -1.73 10.81 -19.45
CA ARG A 136 -2.60 10.92 -20.62
C ARG A 136 -2.23 9.74 -21.50
N PHE A 137 -3.06 8.71 -21.51
CA PHE A 137 -3.10 7.82 -22.66
C PHE A 137 -3.53 8.70 -23.83
N SER A 138 -2.60 8.91 -24.77
CA SER A 138 -2.91 9.48 -26.07
C SER A 138 -3.97 8.61 -26.71
N GLU A 139 -5.16 9.17 -26.87
CA GLU A 139 -6.23 8.65 -27.72
C GLU A 139 -5.75 8.79 -29.18
N ALA A 140 -4.90 7.87 -29.60
CA ALA A 140 -4.40 7.78 -30.97
C ALA A 140 -4.40 6.32 -31.38
N GLU A 141 -5.61 5.77 -31.54
CA GLU A 141 -5.93 4.74 -32.54
C GLU A 141 -7.45 4.49 -32.54
N ARG A 142 -8.19 5.47 -33.08
CA ARG A 142 -9.51 5.23 -33.69
C ARG A 142 -9.42 5.62 -35.15
N ALA A 143 -9.05 4.65 -35.98
CA ALA A 143 -9.35 4.66 -37.40
C ALA A 143 -10.02 3.31 -37.71
N VAL A 144 -11.35 3.29 -37.66
CA VAL A 144 -12.15 2.27 -38.34
C VAL A 144 -12.48 2.89 -39.71
N PRO A 145 -12.00 2.35 -40.84
CA PRO A 145 -12.43 2.82 -42.14
C PRO A 145 -13.91 2.43 -42.38
N PRO A 146 -14.69 3.26 -43.09
CA PRO A 146 -16.03 2.87 -43.49
C PRO A 146 -15.98 1.73 -44.51
N ASP A 147 -16.88 0.79 -44.27
CA ASP A 147 -17.32 -0.32 -45.10
C ASP A 147 -17.78 0.20 -46.48
N GLU A 148 -17.15 -0.27 -47.56
CA GLU A 148 -17.68 -0.11 -48.92
C GLU A 148 -18.56 -1.32 -49.27
N SER A 149 -19.65 -1.03 -49.97
CA SER A 149 -20.83 -1.84 -50.23
C SER A 149 -20.61 -3.20 -50.90
#